data_AF-A0A9E6CU43-F1
#
_entry.id   AF-A0A9E6CU43-F1
#
_cell.length_a   1.000
_cell.length_b   1.000
_cell.length_c   1.000
_cell.angle_alpha   90.00
_cell.angle_beta   90.00
_cell.angle_gamma   90.00
#
_symmetry.space_group_name_H-M   'P 1'
#
loop_
_entity.id
_entity.type
_entity.pdbx_description
1 polymer ?
#
loop_
_entity_poly.entity_id
_entity_poly.type
_entity_poly.pdbx_seq_one_letter_code
_entity_poly.pdbx_strand_id
1 'polypeptide(L)' 'MTKKTHSIAVIPGDGIGNEVVPEAVNVLEAVGRRFDINYKFDDFDWSCERFHKLGSMMPDDGLGQIKGHDAI' A
#
# COMPACT_ATOMS: atom_id res chain seq x y z
N MET A 1 23.17 5.09 -13.95
CA MET A 1 21.72 5.28 -14.15
C MET A 1 21.05 5.04 -12.81
N THR A 2 20.27 5.99 -12.30
CA THR A 2 19.51 5.80 -11.06
C THR A 2 18.41 4.78 -11.28
N LYS A 3 18.38 3.72 -10.48
CA LYS A 3 17.29 2.75 -10.47
C LYS A 3 15.96 3.44 -10.19
N LYS A 4 14.95 3.19 -11.02
CA LYS A 4 13.57 3.59 -10.74
C LYS A 4 13.10 2.84 -9.49
N THR A 5 12.54 3.57 -8.53
CA THR A 5 11.83 2.97 -7.38
C THR A 5 10.35 2.96 -7.71
N HIS A 6 9.70 1.81 -7.53
CA HIS A 6 8.26 1.65 -7.72
C HIS A 6 7.55 2.02 -6.42
N SER A 7 6.75 3.09 -6.44
CA SER A 7 5.96 3.50 -5.28
C SER A 7 4.60 2.81 -5.31
N ILE A 8 4.23 2.10 -4.25
CA ILE A 8 3.02 1.29 -4.14
C ILE A 8 2.22 1.73 -2.92
N ALA A 9 0.95 2.08 -3.12
CA ALA A 9 0.04 2.44 -2.04
C ALA A 9 -0.62 1.17 -1.49
N VAL A 10 -0.25 0.77 -0.28
CA VAL A 10 -0.73 -0.47 0.33
C VAL A 10 -2.01 -0.17 1.11
N ILE A 11 -3.12 -0.78 0.69
CA ILE A 11 -4.44 -0.62 1.35
C ILE A 11 -4.93 -2.00 1.79
N PRO A 12 -4.67 -2.42 3.04
CA PRO A 12 -5.05 -3.74 3.53
C PRO A 12 -6.57 -3.97 3.61
N GLY A 13 -7.36 -2.90 3.79
CA GLY A 13 -8.81 -3.01 3.97
C GLY A 13 -9.19 -3.63 5.32
N ASP A 14 -10.15 -4.55 5.31
CA ASP A 14 -10.68 -5.19 6.51
C ASP A 14 -10.49 -6.72 6.49
N GLY A 15 -10.63 -7.35 7.66
CA GLY A 15 -10.63 -8.80 7.79
C GLY A 15 -9.31 -9.43 7.35
N ILE A 16 -9.38 -10.44 6.47
CA ILE A 16 -8.20 -11.19 6.01
C ILE A 16 -7.18 -10.32 5.28
N GLY A 17 -7.57 -9.13 4.79
CA GLY A 17 -6.66 -8.20 4.15
C GLY A 17 -5.48 -7.83 5.05
N ASN A 18 -5.73 -7.69 6.36
CA ASN A 18 -4.71 -7.43 7.37
C ASN A 18 -3.74 -8.60 7.59
N GLU A 19 -4.10 -9.81 7.16
CA GLU A 19 -3.27 -11.01 7.27
C GLU A 19 -2.51 -11.28 5.96
N VAL A 20 -3.17 -11.11 4.81
CA VAL A 20 -2.60 -11.51 3.50
C VAL A 20 -1.74 -10.42 2.86
N VAL A 21 -2.05 -9.14 3.07
CA VAL A 21 -1.34 -8.03 2.43
C VAL A 21 0.10 -7.88 2.95
N PRO A 22 0.38 -8.00 4.27
CA PRO A 22 1.76 -7.99 4.76
C PRO A 22 2.62 -9.10 4.14
N GLU A 23 2.04 -10.29 3.91
CA GLU A 23 2.76 -11.39 3.28
C GLU A 23 2.98 -11.16 1.77
N ALA A 24 2.05 -10.51 1.09
CA ALA A 24 2.27 -10.07 -0.29
C ALA A 24 3.45 -9.07 -0.38
N VAL A 25 3.54 -8.13 0.56
CA VAL A 25 4.67 -7.19 0.67
C VAL A 25 5.99 -7.95 0.92
N ASN A 26 6.01 -8.93 1.84
CA ASN A 26 7.20 -9.77 2.08
C ASN A 26 7.69 -10.48 0.82
N VAL A 27 6.76 -11.02 0.01
CA VAL A 27 7.08 -11.65 -1.28
C VAL A 27 7.66 -10.64 -2.26
N LEU A 28 7.05 -9.45 -2.38
CA LEU A 28 7.55 -8.40 -3.27
C LEU A 28 8.94 -7.92 -2.86
N GLU A 29 9.23 -7.77 -1.57
CA GLU A 29 10.57 -7.45 -1.09
C GLU A 29 11.58 -8.55 -1.44
N ALA A 30 11.21 -9.83 -1.29
CA ALA A 30 12.08 -10.95 -1.67
C ALA A 30 12.37 -10.97 -3.18
N VAL A 31 11.36 -10.69 -4.00
CA VAL A 31 11.50 -10.50 -5.45
C VAL A 31 12.40 -9.29 -5.74
N GLY A 32 12.21 -8.18 -5.03
CA GLY A 32 13.01 -6.96 -5.17
C GLY A 32 14.49 -7.21 -4.90
N ARG A 33 14.81 -7.92 -3.81
CA ARG A 33 16.19 -8.35 -3.50
C ARG A 33 16.76 -9.28 -4.57
N ARG A 34 15.97 -10.22 -5.10
CA ARG A 34 16.42 -11.22 -6.07
C ARG A 34 16.69 -10.63 -7.46
N PHE A 35 15.84 -9.73 -7.91
CA PHE A 35 15.86 -9.20 -9.28
C PHE A 35 16.35 -7.75 -9.35
N ASP A 36 16.88 -7.24 -8.24
CA ASP A 36 17.41 -5.89 -8.17
C ASP A 36 16.30 -4.86 -8.52
N ILE A 37 15.09 -5.02 -7.98
CA ILE A 37 13.96 -4.09 -8.14
C ILE A 37 13.77 -3.32 -6.84
N ASN A 38 13.65 -1.99 -6.94
CA ASN A 38 13.41 -1.13 -5.78
C ASN A 38 11.91 -0.88 -5.63
N TYR A 39 11.37 -1.20 -4.46
CA TYR A 39 9.99 -0.90 -4.06
C TYR A 39 9.97 0.12 -2.92
N LYS A 40 8.95 0.96 -2.89
CA LYS A 40 8.56 1.80 -1.75
C LYS A 40 7.09 1.51 -1.48
N PHE A 41 6.77 1.10 -0.26
CA PHE A 41 5.41 0.86 0.17
C PHE A 41 4.98 1.99 1.10
N ASP A 42 3.82 2.56 0.85
CA ASP A 42 3.18 3.53 1.73
C ASP A 42 1.82 2.95 2.18
N ASP A 43 1.68 2.66 3.47
CA ASP A 43 0.49 2.03 4.04
C ASP A 43 -0.63 3.03 4.34
N PHE A 44 -1.86 2.65 4.02
CA PHE A 44 -3.08 3.43 4.26
C PHE A 44 -4.11 2.60 5.01
N ASP A 45 -4.62 3.14 6.12
CA ASP A 45 -5.60 2.49 7.01
C ASP A 45 -7.05 2.55 6.49
N TRP A 46 -7.24 2.67 5.17
CA TRP A 46 -8.54 2.86 4.55
C TRP A 46 -9.36 1.57 4.59
N SER A 47 -10.48 1.61 5.29
CA SER A 47 -11.21 0.42 5.71
C SER A 47 -12.62 0.76 6.21
N CYS A 48 -13.48 -0.25 6.33
CA CYS A 48 -14.77 -0.13 7.02
C CYS A 48 -14.55 0.14 8.51
N GLU A 49 -13.51 -0.42 9.13
CA GLU A 49 -13.15 -0.09 10.51
C GLU A 49 -12.88 1.41 10.67
N ARG A 50 -12.12 2.02 9.76
CA ARG A 50 -11.91 3.47 9.72
C ARG A 50 -13.22 4.23 9.55
N PHE A 51 -14.11 3.77 8.67
CA PHE A 51 -15.45 4.36 8.51
C PHE A 51 -16.26 4.33 9.81
N HIS A 52 -16.25 3.21 10.53
CA HIS A 52 -16.94 3.10 11.82
C HIS A 52 -16.38 4.04 12.88
N LYS A 53 -15.07 4.33 12.85
CA LYS A 53 -14.41 5.24 13.80
C LYS A 53 -14.53 6.71 13.45
N LEU A 54 -14.44 7.06 12.16
CA LEU A 54 -14.25 8.43 11.68
C LEU A 54 -15.37 8.93 10.75
N GLY A 55 -16.32 8.07 10.37
CA GLY A 55 -17.41 8.40 9.45
C GLY A 55 -17.01 8.39 7.97
N SER A 56 -15.75 8.06 7.64
CA SER A 56 -15.25 7.98 6.27
C SER A 56 -14.26 6.81 6.09
N MET A 57 -14.33 6.12 4.94
CA MET A 57 -13.44 5.00 4.61
C MET A 57 -12.01 5.47 4.28
N MET A 58 -11.85 6.72 3.86
CA MET A 58 -10.58 7.37 3.55
C MET A 58 -10.69 8.88 3.84
N PRO A 59 -9.57 9.60 3.99
CA PRO A 59 -9.57 11.06 4.04
C PRO A 59 -10.19 11.70 2.79
N ASP A 60 -10.66 12.94 2.89
CA ASP A 60 -11.22 13.69 1.76
C ASP A 60 -10.18 13.90 0.63
N ASP A 61 -8.91 14.03 1.00
CA ASP A 61 -7.78 14.14 0.08
C ASP A 61 -7.16 12.79 -0.29
N GLY A 62 -7.80 11.65 0.04
CA GLY A 62 -7.25 10.30 -0.14
C GLY A 62 -6.77 10.02 -1.55
N LEU A 63 -7.57 10.36 -2.58
CA LEU A 63 -7.14 10.25 -3.99
C LEU A 63 -5.90 11.10 -4.29
N GLY A 64 -5.76 12.26 -3.65
CA GLY A 64 -4.57 13.10 -3.76
C GLY A 64 -3.32 12.46 -3.14
N GLN A 65 -3.48 11.75 -2.02
CA GLN A 65 -2.39 11.05 -1.34
C GLN A 65 -1.84 9.91 -2.20
N ILE A 66 -2.70 9.16 -2.92
CA ILE A 66 -2.26 8.01 -3.72
C ILE A 66 -1.93 8.34 -5.18
N LYS A 67 -2.34 9.50 -5.70
CA LYS A 67 -2.17 9.88 -7.12
C LYS A 67 -0.73 9.75 -7.67
N GLY A 68 0.27 9.93 -6.81
CA GLY A 68 1.69 9.85 -7.18
C GLY A 68 2.28 8.44 -7.20
N HIS A 69 1.53 7.42 -6.78
CA HIS A 69 2.02 6.05 -6.75
C HIS A 69 1.99 5.43 -8.15
N ASP A 70 2.91 4.50 -8.41
CA ASP A 70 2.93 3.73 -9.64
C ASP A 70 1.83 2.63 -9.63
N ALA A 71 1.41 2.17 -8.46
CA ALA A 71 0.38 1.15 -8.25
C ALA A 71 -0.30 1.25 -6.86
N ILE A 72 -1.39 0.49 -6.70
CA ILE A 72 -2.11 0.23 -5.44
C ILE A 72 -2.08 -1.28 -5.21
#